data_AF-A0AA95NFD5-F1
#
_entry.id   AF-A0AA95NFD5-F1
#
_cell.length_a   1.000
_cell.length_b   1.000
_cell.length_c   1.000
_cell.angle_alpha   90.00
_cell.angle_beta   90.00
_cell.angle_gamma   90.00
#
_symmetry.space_group_name_H-M   'P 1'
#
loop_
_entity.id
_entity.type
_entity.pdbx_description
1 polymer ?
#
loop_
_entity_poly.entity_id
_entity_poly.type
_entity_poly.pdbx_seq_one_letter_code
_entity_poly.pdbx_strand_id
1 'polypeptide(L)'
;MPIQARLMRRELLPFVLYLGLLVLATLLLDALLHLFNIYWVGRYLGIPGTLLILASFGYSLRKRKLIGGGHPTQWLRLHELLAWLGALLVLVHAGIHFNAILAWLAVAAMLVNVASGLLGKFLLDRSRRRLEEARQRMRDQGWTADELEERTYWDSLTFDAVRQWRVVHFPITLAFGGLALAHILAVFLFWGWR
;
A
#
# COMPACT_ATOMS: atom_id res chain seq x y z
N MET A 1 -29.62 -12.99 8.34
CA MET A 1 -28.40 -12.96 7.49
C MET A 1 -27.18 -13.09 8.38
N PRO A 2 -26.26 -14.04 8.12
CA PRO A 2 -25.23 -14.40 9.10
C PRO A 2 -24.19 -13.29 9.22
N ILE A 3 -23.75 -13.05 10.46
CA ILE A 3 -22.81 -12.00 10.88
C ILE A 3 -21.52 -11.98 10.03
N GLN A 4 -21.09 -13.16 9.55
CA GLN A 4 -19.94 -13.33 8.66
C GLN A 4 -20.05 -12.53 7.34
N ALA A 5 -21.25 -12.41 6.74
CA ALA A 5 -21.45 -11.69 5.49
C ALA A 5 -21.38 -10.15 5.67
N ARG A 6 -21.72 -9.64 6.86
CA ARG A 6 -21.61 -8.21 7.19
C ARG A 6 -20.16 -7.80 7.47
N LEU A 7 -19.35 -8.69 8.04
CA LEU A 7 -17.94 -8.45 8.35
C LEU A 7 -17.05 -8.45 7.10
N MET A 8 -17.19 -9.44 6.21
CA MET A 8 -16.45 -9.48 4.94
C MET A 8 -16.72 -8.24 4.08
N ARG A 9 -17.95 -7.75 4.06
CA ARG A 9 -18.38 -6.57 3.28
C ARG A 9 -17.98 -5.22 3.89
N ARG A 10 -17.69 -5.11 5.19
CA ARG A 10 -17.24 -3.82 5.79
C ARG A 10 -15.73 -3.64 5.71
N GLU A 11 -14.97 -4.73 5.67
CA GLU A 11 -13.51 -4.68 5.79
C GLU A 11 -12.79 -4.92 4.47
N LEU A 12 -13.27 -5.84 3.62
CA LEU A 12 -12.67 -6.06 2.29
C LEU A 12 -13.10 -5.00 1.27
N LEU A 13 -14.29 -4.43 1.45
CA LEU A 13 -14.83 -3.43 0.53
C LEU A 13 -13.94 -2.19 0.43
N PRO A 14 -13.50 -1.52 1.52
CA PRO A 14 -12.60 -0.37 1.40
C PRO A 14 -11.25 -0.74 0.75
N PHE A 15 -10.72 -1.94 0.99
CA PHE A 15 -9.52 -2.44 0.33
C PHE A 15 -9.71 -2.59 -1.18
N VAL A 16 -10.75 -3.32 -1.60
CA VAL A 16 -11.08 -3.54 -3.02
C VAL A 16 -11.45 -2.23 -3.69
N LEU A 17 -12.17 -1.33 -3.01
CA LEU A 17 -12.50 -0.01 -3.52
C LEU A 17 -11.26 0.84 -3.74
N TYR A 18 -10.27 0.80 -2.86
CA TYR A 18 -9.06 1.61 -3.02
C TYR A 18 -8.19 1.14 -4.19
N LEU A 19 -8.06 -0.19 -4.37
CA LEU A 19 -7.40 -0.76 -5.54
C LEU A 19 -8.21 -0.54 -6.82
N GLY A 20 -9.52 -0.74 -6.76
CA GLY A 20 -10.43 -0.48 -7.88
C GLY A 20 -10.42 0.98 -8.31
N LEU A 21 -10.36 1.92 -7.34
CA LEU A 21 -10.24 3.35 -7.61
C LEU A 21 -8.89 3.68 -8.25
N LEU A 22 -7.79 3.03 -7.84
CA LEU A 22 -6.49 3.20 -8.47
C LEU A 22 -6.55 2.77 -9.94
N VAL A 23 -7.07 1.58 -10.22
CA VAL A 23 -7.23 1.06 -11.59
C VAL A 23 -8.15 1.96 -12.41
N LEU A 24 -9.31 2.33 -11.88
CA LEU A 24 -10.27 3.20 -12.55
C LEU A 24 -9.66 4.57 -12.84
N ALA A 25 -8.97 5.18 -11.88
CA ALA A 25 -8.30 6.46 -12.06
C ALA A 25 -7.19 6.37 -13.11
N THR A 26 -6.40 5.30 -13.12
CA THR A 26 -5.41 5.05 -14.17
C THR A 26 -6.07 5.00 -15.54
N LEU A 27 -7.10 4.18 -15.72
CA LEU A 27 -7.80 4.01 -17.00
C LEU A 27 -8.46 5.32 -17.46
N LEU A 28 -9.07 6.06 -16.55
CA LEU A 28 -9.68 7.35 -16.86
C LEU A 28 -8.63 8.39 -17.28
N LEU A 29 -7.53 8.51 -16.53
CA LEU A 29 -6.46 9.44 -16.88
C LEU A 29 -5.82 9.10 -18.21
N ASP A 30 -5.53 7.81 -18.45
CA ASP A 30 -4.99 7.33 -19.72
C ASP A 30 -5.95 7.63 -20.88
N ALA A 31 -7.24 7.32 -20.73
CA ALA A 31 -8.26 7.62 -21.71
C ALA A 31 -8.39 9.12 -21.99
N LEU A 32 -8.29 9.98 -20.96
CA LEU A 32 -8.28 11.44 -21.13
C LEU A 32 -7.04 11.90 -21.91
N LEU A 33 -5.85 11.39 -21.60
CA LEU A 33 -4.64 11.73 -22.35
C LEU A 33 -4.76 11.35 -23.83
N HIS A 34 -5.37 10.20 -24.13
CA HIS A 34 -5.67 9.78 -25.49
C HIS A 34 -6.74 10.65 -26.17
N LEU A 35 -7.81 11.00 -25.46
CA LEU A 35 -8.89 11.85 -25.98
C LEU A 35 -8.40 13.24 -26.39
N PHE A 36 -7.49 13.82 -25.62
CA PHE A 36 -6.88 15.13 -25.91
C PHE A 36 -5.64 15.03 -26.81
N ASN A 37 -5.28 13.83 -27.30
CA ASN A 37 -4.12 13.59 -28.16
C ASN A 37 -2.78 14.05 -27.53
N ILE A 38 -2.67 13.99 -26.20
CA ILE A 38 -1.49 14.36 -25.38
C ILE A 38 -0.88 13.13 -24.68
N TYR A 39 -1.08 11.94 -25.24
CA TYR A 39 -0.58 10.67 -24.70
C TYR A 39 0.94 10.65 -24.46
N TRP A 40 1.70 11.47 -25.20
CA TRP A 40 3.15 11.64 -24.99
C TRP A 40 3.50 12.13 -23.58
N VAL A 41 2.60 12.84 -22.90
CA VAL A 41 2.78 13.28 -21.51
C VAL A 41 2.94 12.07 -20.58
N GLY A 42 2.23 10.97 -20.85
CA GLY A 42 2.35 9.72 -20.08
C GLY A 42 3.78 9.19 -20.02
N ARG A 43 4.60 9.45 -21.06
CA ARG A 43 6.01 9.04 -21.11
C ARG A 43 6.80 9.68 -19.97
N TYR A 44 6.47 10.94 -19.65
CA TYR A 44 7.16 11.70 -18.63
C TYR A 44 6.60 11.47 -17.23
N LEU A 45 5.36 10.97 -17.08
CA LEU A 45 4.74 10.71 -15.77
C LEU A 45 5.48 9.69 -14.92
N GLY A 46 6.31 8.82 -15.53
CA GLY A 46 7.17 7.89 -14.80
C GLY A 46 8.16 8.61 -13.88
N ILE A 47 8.67 9.79 -14.27
CA ILE A 47 9.63 10.57 -13.47
C ILE A 47 8.98 11.11 -12.17
N PRO A 48 7.94 11.97 -12.22
CA PRO A 48 7.28 12.44 -11.00
C PRO A 48 6.67 11.29 -10.20
N GLY A 49 6.15 10.24 -10.86
CA GLY A 49 5.67 9.04 -10.17
C GLY A 49 6.76 8.37 -9.33
N THR A 50 7.95 8.18 -9.91
CA THR A 50 9.11 7.61 -9.20
C THR A 50 9.56 8.51 -8.06
N LEU A 51 9.62 9.83 -8.27
CA LEU A 51 9.99 10.78 -7.22
C LEU A 51 9.03 10.74 -6.03
N LEU A 52 7.72 10.63 -6.27
CA LEU A 52 6.72 10.47 -5.21
C LEU A 52 6.89 9.14 -4.46
N ILE A 53 7.13 8.04 -5.18
CA ILE A 53 7.40 6.74 -4.55
C ILE A 53 8.66 6.80 -3.68
N LEU A 54 9.74 7.42 -4.16
CA LEU A 54 10.97 7.63 -3.39
C LEU A 54 10.71 8.50 -2.15
N ALA A 55 9.99 9.60 -2.30
CA ALA A 55 9.61 10.47 -1.19
C ALA A 55 8.78 9.74 -0.13
N SER A 56 7.95 8.76 -0.53
CA SER A 56 7.15 7.95 0.40
C SER A 56 8.01 7.16 1.40
N PHE A 57 9.28 6.85 1.10
CA PHE A 57 10.19 6.18 2.03
C PHE A 57 10.57 7.06 3.23
N GLY A 58 10.22 8.36 3.23
CA GLY A 58 10.36 9.23 4.39
C GLY A 58 9.71 8.66 5.66
N TYR A 59 8.58 7.95 5.54
CA TYR A 59 7.97 7.24 6.68
C TYR A 59 8.89 6.15 7.23
N SER A 60 9.53 5.36 6.36
CA SER A 60 10.48 4.32 6.77
C SER A 60 11.68 4.91 7.52
N LEU A 61 12.21 6.05 7.05
CA LEU A 61 13.29 6.78 7.71
C LEU A 61 12.86 7.32 9.08
N ARG A 62 11.67 7.94 9.15
CA ARG A 62 11.09 8.42 10.41
C ARG A 62 10.91 7.29 11.42
N LYS A 63 10.38 6.15 10.99
CA LYS A 63 10.13 4.97 11.83
C LYS A 63 11.43 4.36 12.37
N ARG A 64 12.53 4.45 11.61
CA ARG A 64 13.89 4.07 12.04
C ARG A 64 14.57 5.14 12.90
N LYS A 65 13.85 6.22 13.26
CA LYS A 65 14.33 7.37 14.03
C LYS A 65 15.51 8.12 13.38
N LEU A 66 15.68 7.97 12.06
CA LEU A 66 16.68 8.73 11.29
C LEU A 66 16.23 10.18 11.06
N ILE A 67 14.91 10.42 11.07
CA ILE A 67 14.30 11.74 11.04
C ILE A 67 13.60 11.96 12.39
N GLY A 68 13.86 13.10 13.04
CA GLY A 68 13.31 13.41 14.37
C GLY A 68 11.93 14.08 14.37
N GLY A 69 11.56 14.80 13.31
CA GLY A 69 10.37 15.66 13.27
C GLY A 69 9.05 14.95 12.97
N GLY A 70 7.95 15.49 13.51
CA GLY A 70 6.56 15.10 13.18
C GLY A 70 6.04 13.83 13.85
N HIS A 71 4.71 13.71 13.91
CA HIS A 71 4.04 12.54 14.49
C HIS A 71 4.10 11.32 13.54
N PRO A 72 4.35 10.10 14.05
CA PRO A 72 4.43 8.89 13.21
C PRO A 72 3.18 8.62 12.36
N THR A 73 2.00 9.02 12.85
CA THR A 73 0.72 8.88 12.15
C THR A 73 0.62 9.80 10.94
N GLN A 74 1.16 11.02 11.01
CA GLN A 74 1.18 11.96 9.88
C GLN A 74 2.11 11.45 8.77
N TRP A 75 3.30 10.96 9.13
CA TRP A 75 4.23 10.35 8.18
C TRP A 75 3.64 9.12 7.49
N LEU A 76 2.86 8.31 8.21
CA LEU A 76 2.15 7.18 7.61
C LEU A 76 1.12 7.64 6.57
N ARG A 77 0.29 8.64 6.90
CA ARG A 77 -0.68 9.22 5.95
C ARG A 77 0.00 9.81 4.72
N LEU A 78 1.13 10.49 4.92
CA LEU A 78 1.91 11.05 3.82
C LEU A 78 2.50 9.93 2.94
N HIS A 79 3.03 8.86 3.55
CA HIS A 79 3.50 7.69 2.81
C HIS A 79 2.38 7.07 1.96
N GLU A 80 1.20 6.87 2.54
CA GLU A 80 0.04 6.34 1.81
C GLU A 80 -0.35 7.23 0.63
N LEU A 81 -0.41 8.56 0.84
CA LEU A 81 -0.74 9.52 -0.20
C LEU A 81 0.30 9.53 -1.32
N LEU A 82 1.58 9.67 -0.97
CA LEU A 82 2.70 9.72 -1.93
C LEU A 82 2.84 8.41 -2.69
N ALA A 83 2.70 7.26 -2.01
CA ALA A 83 2.76 5.96 -2.65
C ALA A 83 1.58 5.75 -3.60
N TRP A 84 0.37 6.20 -3.24
CA TRP A 84 -0.80 6.05 -4.10
C TRP A 84 -0.74 6.97 -5.33
N LEU A 85 -0.41 8.25 -5.14
CA LEU A 85 -0.20 9.18 -6.26
C LEU A 85 0.96 8.74 -7.15
N GLY A 86 2.07 8.31 -6.55
CA GLY A 86 3.22 7.78 -7.29
C GLY A 86 2.86 6.55 -8.12
N ALA A 87 2.16 5.58 -7.53
CA ALA A 87 1.68 4.40 -8.23
C ALA A 87 0.70 4.76 -9.36
N LEU A 88 -0.20 5.72 -9.15
CA LEU A 88 -1.12 6.20 -10.18
C LEU A 88 -0.36 6.74 -11.39
N LEU A 89 0.61 7.64 -11.18
CA LEU A 89 1.41 8.21 -12.26
C LEU A 89 2.25 7.16 -12.99
N VAL A 90 2.85 6.21 -12.26
CA VAL A 90 3.61 5.11 -12.86
C VAL A 90 2.71 4.16 -13.66
N LEU A 91 1.49 3.90 -13.19
CA LEU A 91 0.53 3.06 -13.92
C LEU A 91 0.06 3.72 -15.23
N VAL A 92 -0.20 5.04 -15.21
CA VAL A 92 -0.50 5.78 -16.45
C VAL A 92 0.71 5.74 -17.40
N HIS A 93 1.93 5.90 -16.87
CA HIS A 93 3.16 5.75 -17.65
C HIS A 93 3.34 4.35 -18.26
N ALA A 94 2.93 3.29 -17.54
CA ALA A 94 3.04 1.92 -18.00
C ALA A 94 2.23 1.63 -19.27
N GLY A 95 1.17 2.41 -19.53
CA GLY A 95 0.37 2.34 -20.76
C GLY A 95 1.17 2.59 -22.04
N ILE A 96 2.44 2.98 -21.97
CA ILE A 96 3.30 3.24 -23.13
C ILE A 96 4.32 2.11 -23.38
N HIS A 97 4.53 1.22 -22.40
CA HIS A 97 5.63 0.24 -22.41
C HIS A 97 5.19 -1.22 -22.65
N PHE A 98 4.25 -1.44 -23.58
CA PHE A 98 3.63 -2.76 -23.82
C PHE A 98 4.61 -3.91 -24.15
N ASN A 99 5.75 -3.64 -24.77
CA ASN A 99 6.68 -4.68 -25.25
C ASN A 99 7.85 -5.00 -24.29
N ALA A 100 7.92 -4.36 -23.12
CA ALA A 100 9.05 -4.54 -22.20
C ALA A 100 8.67 -5.44 -21.00
N ILE A 101 9.10 -6.71 -21.02
CA ILE A 101 8.85 -7.66 -19.92
C ILE A 101 9.31 -7.11 -18.57
N LEU A 102 10.48 -6.47 -18.53
CA LEU A 102 11.02 -5.88 -17.29
C LEU A 102 10.09 -4.79 -16.72
N ALA A 103 9.49 -3.97 -17.59
CA ALA A 103 8.54 -2.95 -17.16
C ALA A 103 7.27 -3.58 -16.56
N TRP A 104 6.73 -4.62 -17.22
CA TRP A 104 5.58 -5.36 -16.71
C TRP A 104 5.85 -6.05 -15.38
N LEU A 105 7.04 -6.63 -15.19
CA LEU A 105 7.45 -7.20 -13.91
C LEU A 105 7.52 -6.13 -12.81
N ALA A 106 8.06 -4.94 -13.12
CA ALA A 106 8.10 -3.83 -12.17
C ALA A 106 6.69 -3.34 -11.79
N VAL A 107 5.77 -3.24 -12.77
CA VAL A 107 4.35 -2.90 -12.53
C VAL A 107 3.66 -3.95 -11.66
N ALA A 108 3.83 -5.23 -11.98
CA ALA A 108 3.26 -6.33 -11.20
C ALA A 108 3.77 -6.30 -9.75
N ALA A 109 5.09 -6.14 -9.57
CA ALA A 109 5.70 -6.02 -8.24
C ALA A 109 5.20 -4.78 -7.49
N MET A 110 5.01 -3.64 -8.17
CA MET A 110 4.43 -2.44 -7.57
C MET A 110 3.00 -2.68 -7.09
N LEU A 111 2.14 -3.30 -7.91
CA LEU A 111 0.76 -3.60 -7.55
C LEU A 111 0.68 -4.56 -6.35
N VAL A 112 1.53 -5.60 -6.34
CA VAL A 112 1.66 -6.51 -5.19
C VAL A 112 2.14 -5.76 -3.95
N ASN A 113 3.10 -4.85 -4.09
CA ASN A 113 3.60 -4.02 -2.99
C ASN A 113 2.50 -3.12 -2.40
N VAL A 114 1.75 -2.41 -3.26
CA VAL A 114 0.62 -1.56 -2.84
C VAL A 114 -0.45 -2.40 -2.15
N ALA A 115 -0.87 -3.52 -2.75
CA ALA A 115 -1.86 -4.42 -2.17
C ALA A 115 -1.41 -5.00 -0.82
N SER A 116 -0.15 -5.42 -0.70
CA SER A 116 0.43 -5.92 0.56
C SER A 116 0.47 -4.85 1.66
N GLY A 117 0.82 -3.60 1.31
CA GLY A 117 0.84 -2.47 2.24
C GLY A 117 -0.55 -2.15 2.78
N LEU A 118 -1.54 -2.08 1.88
CA LEU A 118 -2.94 -1.89 2.27
C LEU A 118 -3.47 -3.05 3.13
N LEU A 119 -3.19 -4.30 2.74
CA LEU A 119 -3.61 -5.47 3.48
C LEU A 119 -3.08 -5.44 4.92
N GLY A 120 -1.81 -5.06 5.10
CA GLY A 120 -1.20 -4.88 6.42
C GLY A 120 -1.91 -3.85 7.30
N LYS A 121 -2.30 -2.70 6.72
CA LYS A 121 -3.06 -1.65 7.40
C LYS A 121 -4.43 -2.18 7.86
N PHE A 122 -5.18 -2.79 6.95
CA PHE A 122 -6.53 -3.29 7.27
C PHE A 122 -6.50 -4.41 8.30
N LEU A 123 -5.53 -5.34 8.20
CA LEU A 123 -5.37 -6.40 9.20
C LEU A 123 -5.05 -5.81 10.59
N LEU A 124 -4.14 -4.84 10.67
CA LEU A 124 -3.78 -4.16 11.92
C LEU A 124 -4.97 -3.43 12.54
N ASP A 125 -5.70 -2.63 11.74
CA ASP A 125 -6.85 -1.87 12.21
C ASP A 125 -7.99 -2.81 12.68
N ARG A 126 -8.23 -3.90 11.95
CA ARG A 126 -9.18 -4.95 12.34
C ARG A 126 -8.79 -5.57 13.68
N SER A 127 -7.52 -5.95 13.83
CA SER A 127 -7.02 -6.61 15.03
C SER A 127 -7.12 -5.69 16.26
N ARG A 128 -6.83 -4.38 16.10
CA ARG A 128 -7.05 -3.37 17.14
C ARG A 128 -8.51 -3.27 17.58
N ARG A 129 -9.44 -3.12 16.62
CA ARG A 129 -10.87 -3.00 16.91
C ARG A 129 -11.42 -4.23 17.62
N ARG A 130 -11.03 -5.42 17.17
CA ARG A 130 -11.44 -6.69 17.81
C ARG A 130 -10.98 -6.75 19.26
N LEU A 131 -9.74 -6.34 19.53
CA LEU A 131 -9.19 -6.31 20.89
C LEU A 131 -9.89 -5.27 21.78
N GLU A 132 -10.22 -4.10 21.23
CA GLU A 132 -10.99 -3.07 21.92
C GLU A 132 -12.42 -3.54 22.24
N GLU A 133 -13.12 -4.14 21.28
CA GLU A 133 -14.45 -4.71 21.47
C GLU A 133 -14.46 -5.86 22.49
N ALA A 134 -13.44 -6.73 22.46
CA ALA A 134 -13.30 -7.81 23.43
C ALA A 134 -13.11 -7.26 24.85
N ARG A 135 -12.22 -6.26 25.02
CA ARG A 135 -12.03 -5.57 26.31
C ARG A 135 -13.31 -4.90 26.79
N GLN A 136 -14.07 -4.27 25.90
CA GLN A 136 -15.30 -3.58 26.27
C GLN A 136 -16.38 -4.57 26.73
N ARG A 137 -16.60 -5.65 25.97
CA ARG A 137 -17.54 -6.71 26.35
C ARG A 137 -17.22 -7.32 27.72
N MET A 138 -15.93 -7.50 28.03
CA MET A 138 -15.54 -8.05 29.33
C MET A 138 -15.71 -7.06 30.49
N ARG A 139 -15.49 -5.76 30.25
CA ARG A 139 -15.82 -4.71 31.23
C ARG A 139 -17.32 -4.67 31.52
N ASP A 140 -18.14 -4.79 30.48
CA ASP A 140 -19.61 -4.77 30.60
C ASP A 140 -20.14 -6.01 31.34
N GLN A 141 -19.40 -7.13 31.32
CA GLN A 141 -19.77 -8.37 32.00
C GLN A 141 -19.21 -8.52 33.43
N GLY A 142 -18.39 -7.57 33.91
CA GLY A 142 -17.86 -7.56 35.27
C GLY A 142 -16.81 -8.63 35.59
N TRP A 143 -16.09 -9.12 34.57
CA TRP A 143 -15.11 -10.20 34.73
C TRP A 143 -13.87 -9.76 35.53
N THR A 144 -13.29 -10.66 36.33
CA THR A 144 -12.07 -10.41 37.12
C THR A 144 -10.82 -10.34 36.24
N ALA A 145 -9.77 -9.65 36.72
CA ALA A 145 -8.58 -9.34 35.94
C ALA A 145 -7.83 -10.59 35.41
N ASP A 146 -7.88 -11.70 36.14
CA ASP A 146 -7.14 -12.93 35.80
C ASP A 146 -7.81 -13.72 34.65
N GLU A 147 -9.14 -13.78 34.60
CA GLU A 147 -9.89 -14.38 33.47
C GLU A 147 -9.75 -13.56 32.18
N LEU A 148 -9.47 -12.25 32.34
CA LEU A 148 -9.20 -11.32 31.26
C LEU A 148 -7.86 -11.64 30.57
N GLU A 149 -6.86 -12.08 31.33
CA GLU A 149 -5.49 -12.28 30.85
C GLU A 149 -5.40 -13.52 29.93
N GLU A 150 -6.03 -14.63 30.32
CA GLU A 150 -6.00 -15.90 29.57
C GLU A 150 -6.70 -15.81 28.20
N ARG A 151 -7.84 -15.10 28.11
CA ARG A 151 -8.53 -14.90 26.82
C ARG A 151 -7.90 -13.80 25.97
N THR A 152 -7.37 -12.74 26.59
CA THR A 152 -6.64 -11.70 25.87
C THR A 152 -5.34 -12.24 25.29
N TYR A 153 -4.74 -13.26 25.90
CA TYR A 153 -3.49 -13.90 25.44
C TYR A 153 -3.56 -14.44 23.99
N TRP A 154 -4.61 -15.18 23.63
CA TRP A 154 -4.76 -15.71 22.27
C TRP A 154 -5.06 -14.62 21.23
N ASP A 155 -5.85 -13.62 21.62
CA ASP A 155 -6.11 -12.45 20.78
C ASP A 155 -4.84 -11.59 20.63
N SER A 156 -3.99 -11.50 21.65
CA SER A 156 -2.71 -10.78 21.60
C SER A 156 -1.67 -11.50 20.74
N LEU A 157 -1.62 -12.83 20.77
CA LEU A 157 -0.75 -13.61 19.88
C LEU A 157 -1.11 -13.39 18.40
N THR A 158 -2.40 -13.39 18.08
CA THR A 158 -2.89 -13.11 16.72
C THR A 158 -2.61 -11.66 16.33
N PHE A 159 -2.79 -10.72 17.26
CA PHE A 159 -2.46 -9.31 17.09
C PHE A 159 -0.96 -9.09 16.84
N ASP A 160 -0.09 -9.79 17.56
CA ASP A 160 1.36 -9.69 17.41
C ASP A 160 1.84 -10.26 16.08
N ALA A 161 1.23 -11.35 15.59
CA ALA A 161 1.49 -11.86 14.25
C ALA A 161 1.15 -10.82 13.16
N VAL A 162 -0.02 -10.17 13.27
CA VAL A 162 -0.43 -9.10 12.35
C VAL A 162 0.48 -7.86 12.49
N ARG A 163 0.95 -7.56 13.70
CA ARG A 163 1.92 -6.49 13.96
C ARG A 163 3.27 -6.73 13.28
N GLN A 164 3.62 -8.00 13.05
CA GLN A 164 4.81 -8.40 12.32
C GLN A 164 4.63 -8.45 10.80
N TRP A 165 3.48 -8.04 10.24
CA TRP A 165 3.23 -8.01 8.78
C TRP A 165 4.34 -7.32 7.97
N ARG A 166 5.08 -6.40 8.60
CA ARG A 166 6.28 -5.77 8.03
C ARG A 166 7.32 -6.78 7.53
N VAL A 167 7.48 -7.94 8.17
CA VAL A 167 8.44 -8.98 7.76
C VAL A 167 8.09 -9.55 6.38
N VAL A 168 6.80 -9.57 6.04
CA VAL A 168 6.31 -9.97 4.71
C VAL A 168 6.35 -8.80 3.73
N HIS A 169 5.90 -7.61 4.14
CA HIS A 169 5.83 -6.45 3.27
C HIS A 169 7.21 -5.96 2.79
N PHE A 170 8.22 -5.98 3.67
CA PHE A 170 9.54 -5.43 3.36
C PHE A 170 10.28 -6.15 2.21
N PRO A 171 10.35 -7.50 2.16
CA PRO A 171 10.85 -8.23 1.00
C PRO A 171 10.13 -7.89 -0.31
N ILE A 172 8.80 -7.72 -0.26
CA ILE A 172 8.01 -7.32 -1.43
C ILE A 172 8.44 -5.92 -1.91
N THR A 173 8.62 -4.98 -0.98
CA THR A 173 9.12 -3.64 -1.31
C THR A 173 10.52 -3.67 -1.91
N LEU A 174 11.41 -4.55 -1.42
CA LEU A 174 12.75 -4.72 -1.98
C LEU A 174 12.71 -5.30 -3.39
N ALA A 175 11.88 -6.32 -3.63
CA ALA A 175 11.71 -6.90 -4.96
C ALA A 175 11.17 -5.86 -5.97
N PHE A 176 10.15 -5.11 -5.56
CA PHE A 176 9.64 -3.98 -6.34
C PHE A 176 10.74 -2.94 -6.61
N GLY A 177 11.47 -2.50 -5.59
CA GLY A 177 12.54 -1.51 -5.73
C GLY A 177 13.66 -1.98 -6.67
N GLY A 178 14.04 -3.26 -6.59
CA GLY A 178 15.04 -3.86 -7.49
C GLY A 178 14.58 -3.88 -8.94
N LEU A 179 13.35 -4.33 -9.20
CA LEU A 179 12.77 -4.35 -10.55
C LEU A 179 12.58 -2.94 -11.12
N ALA A 180 12.11 -2.00 -10.30
CA ALA A 180 11.96 -0.60 -10.69
C ALA A 180 13.31 0.04 -11.02
N LEU A 181 14.34 -0.19 -10.20
CA LEU A 181 15.69 0.31 -10.46
C LEU A 181 16.27 -0.30 -11.74
N ALA A 182 16.13 -1.62 -11.93
CA ALA A 182 16.58 -2.28 -13.15
C ALA A 182 15.87 -1.70 -14.39
N HIS A 183 14.56 -1.45 -14.30
CA HIS A 183 13.79 -0.81 -15.36
C HIS A 183 14.29 0.61 -15.67
N ILE A 184 14.50 1.43 -14.65
CA ILE A 184 15.02 2.80 -14.79
C ILE A 184 16.40 2.78 -15.46
N LEU A 185 17.32 1.92 -15.01
CA LEU A 185 18.66 1.79 -15.59
C LEU A 185 18.60 1.31 -17.05
N ALA A 186 17.77 0.31 -17.35
CA ALA A 186 17.58 -0.18 -18.71
C ALA A 186 17.03 0.93 -19.61
N VAL A 187 16.07 1.72 -19.12
CA VAL A 187 15.62 2.95 -19.78
C VAL A 187 16.83 3.85 -20.03
N PHE A 188 17.55 4.33 -19.02
CA PHE A 188 18.69 5.24 -19.24
C PHE A 188 19.76 4.73 -20.21
N LEU A 189 20.03 3.43 -20.25
CA LEU A 189 21.03 2.82 -21.15
C LEU A 189 20.54 2.68 -22.59
N PHE A 190 19.27 2.34 -22.80
CA PHE A 190 18.71 2.04 -24.13
C PHE A 190 17.75 3.11 -24.65
N TRP A 191 17.55 4.19 -23.89
CA TRP A 191 16.64 5.27 -24.26
C TRP A 191 17.24 6.10 -25.39
N GLY A 192 16.64 5.99 -26.57
CA GLY A 192 16.76 7.01 -27.59
C GLY A 192 16.05 8.26 -27.09
N TRP A 193 16.82 9.26 -26.64
CA TRP A 193 16.35 10.61 -26.28
C TRP A 193 15.93 11.40 -27.54
N ARG A 194 15.10 10.80 -28.39
CA ARG A 194 14.50 11.40 -29.57
C ARG A 194 13.03 11.66 -29.33
#